data_AF-A0A3S0LLH6-F1
#
_entry.id   AF-A0A3S0LLH6-F1
#
_cell.length_a   1.000
_cell.length_b   1.000
_cell.length_c   1.000
_cell.angle_alpha   90.00
_cell.angle_beta   90.00
_cell.angle_gamma   90.00
#
_symmetry.space_group_name_H-M   'P 1'
#
loop_
_entity.id
_entity.type
_entity.pdbx_description
1 polymer ?
#
loop_
_entity_poly.entity_id
_entity_poly.type
_entity_poly.pdbx_seq_one_letter_code
_entity_poly.pdbx_strand_id
1 'polypeptide(L)'
;MSLLTQYTWFIKLATVASFSIIISVSIVPYSRADTKEPLPLGVVLDSEGNPISLPSRNQSALEFHSPTITKPHHNPGVNPVPNKRTSKKKARTKKLSRKQQLASRVNVANDPSCRWLNSRMNKLEESITSFGNSSTNNYQRKELAVRNKEWKCMKCGAEGPEQKDHDRCQYRR
;
A
#
# COMPACT_ATOMS: atom_id res chain seq x y z
N MET A 1 -29.04 78.69 3.95
CA MET A 1 -28.59 79.35 2.71
C MET A 1 -27.65 78.38 2.03
N SER A 2 -28.14 77.58 1.07
CA SER A 2 -28.01 77.85 -0.38
C SER A 2 -26.56 77.70 -0.84
N LEU A 3 -26.17 77.03 -1.94
CA LEU A 3 -26.79 76.27 -3.01
C LEU A 3 -25.59 75.81 -3.88
N LEU A 4 -25.72 74.69 -4.59
CA LEU A 4 -25.22 74.43 -5.96
C LEU A 4 -23.72 74.27 -6.30
N THR A 5 -23.43 73.09 -6.87
CA THR A 5 -22.65 72.82 -8.12
C THR A 5 -21.13 73.06 -8.09
N GLN A 6 -20.27 72.23 -8.68
CA GLN A 6 -20.27 71.75 -10.07
C GLN A 6 -19.51 70.43 -10.24
N TYR A 7 -20.10 69.54 -11.04
CA TYR A 7 -19.42 68.52 -11.85
C TYR A 7 -18.62 69.22 -12.96
N THR A 8 -17.41 68.75 -13.32
CA THR A 8 -17.19 68.00 -14.58
C THR A 8 -15.72 67.61 -14.85
N TRP A 9 -15.53 66.30 -15.13
CA TRP A 9 -14.77 65.70 -16.24
C TRP A 9 -13.24 65.80 -16.29
N PHE A 10 -12.58 64.67 -16.02
CA PHE A 10 -11.46 64.20 -16.87
C PHE A 10 -11.54 62.68 -17.03
N ILE A 11 -11.97 62.28 -18.23
CA ILE A 11 -11.93 60.91 -18.74
C ILE A 11 -10.46 60.55 -18.94
N LYS A 12 -9.95 59.54 -18.22
CA LYS A 12 -8.68 58.90 -18.58
C LYS A 12 -8.99 57.63 -19.36
N LEU A 13 -8.58 57.66 -20.62
CA LEU A 13 -8.61 56.56 -21.58
C LEU A 13 -7.91 55.33 -21.02
N ALA A 14 -8.60 54.19 -21.03
CA ALA A 14 -8.02 52.88 -20.79
C ALA A 14 -7.31 52.39 -22.06
N THR A 15 -6.00 52.21 -21.98
CA THR A 15 -5.20 51.51 -22.98
C THR A 15 -5.41 50.00 -22.82
N VAL A 16 -6.18 49.41 -23.73
CA VAL A 16 -6.39 47.96 -23.79
C VAL A 16 -5.15 47.34 -24.44
N ALA A 17 -4.30 46.72 -23.64
CA ALA A 17 -3.19 45.92 -24.14
C ALA A 17 -3.74 44.59 -24.66
N SER A 18 -3.83 44.46 -25.99
CA SER A 18 -4.12 43.21 -26.67
C SER A 18 -2.98 42.20 -26.47
N PHE A 19 -3.17 41.25 -25.57
CA PHE A 19 -2.31 40.06 -25.48
C PHE A 19 -2.77 39.04 -26.52
N SER A 20 -2.09 39.01 -27.66
CA SER A 20 -2.23 37.92 -28.63
C SER A 20 -1.64 36.63 -28.05
N ILE A 21 -2.50 35.69 -27.67
CA ILE A 21 -2.10 34.35 -27.24
C ILE A 21 -1.74 33.56 -28.50
N ILE A 22 -0.44 33.35 -28.74
CA ILE A 22 0.05 32.43 -29.77
C ILE A 22 -0.13 31.00 -29.23
N ILE A 23 -1.10 30.27 -29.78
CA ILE A 23 -1.31 28.85 -29.48
C ILE A 23 -0.33 28.04 -30.34
N SER A 24 0.79 27.63 -29.74
CA SER A 24 1.75 26.71 -30.34
C SER A 24 1.17 25.29 -30.32
N VAL A 25 0.60 24.83 -31.44
CA VAL A 25 0.18 23.44 -31.62
C VAL A 25 1.42 22.58 -31.90
N SER A 26 1.93 21.92 -30.87
CA SER A 26 2.98 20.90 -31.03
C SER A 26 2.36 19.65 -31.65
N ILE A 27 2.58 19.44 -32.95
CA ILE A 27 2.25 18.19 -33.64
C ILE A 27 3.29 17.15 -33.20
N VAL A 28 2.93 16.27 -32.27
CA VAL A 28 3.75 15.13 -31.90
C VAL A 28 3.65 14.09 -33.03
N PRO A 29 4.76 13.65 -33.66
CA PRO A 29 4.70 12.58 -34.63
C PRO A 29 4.32 11.28 -33.92
N TYR A 30 3.19 10.70 -34.32
CA TYR A 30 2.72 9.39 -33.88
C TYR A 30 3.70 8.33 -34.40
N SER A 31 4.33 7.59 -33.50
CA SER A 31 5.22 6.47 -33.83
C SER A 31 4.45 5.40 -34.62
N ARG A 32 4.86 5.11 -35.85
CA ARG A 32 4.46 3.87 -36.52
C ARG A 32 5.35 2.75 -36.00
N ALA A 33 4.76 1.87 -35.18
CA ALA A 33 5.35 0.59 -34.88
C ALA A 33 5.39 -0.26 -36.16
N ASP A 34 6.54 -0.92 -36.27
CA ASP A 34 7.00 -1.90 -37.23
C ASP A 34 5.94 -2.92 -37.65
N THR A 35 5.95 -3.26 -38.94
CA THR A 35 5.11 -4.26 -39.58
C THR A 35 5.37 -5.64 -38.99
N LYS A 36 4.54 -6.06 -38.05
CA LYS A 36 4.42 -7.48 -37.67
C LYS A 36 2.97 -7.92 -37.86
N GLU A 37 2.87 -9.11 -38.46
CA GLU A 37 1.69 -9.90 -38.78
C GLU A 37 0.45 -9.58 -37.90
N PRO A 38 -0.75 -9.42 -38.49
CA PRO A 38 -1.93 -9.06 -37.71
C PRO A 38 -2.19 -10.13 -36.65
N LEU A 39 -2.18 -9.70 -35.38
CA LEU A 39 -2.47 -10.57 -34.25
C LEU A 39 -3.82 -11.26 -34.49
N PRO A 40 -3.94 -12.57 -34.26
CA PRO A 40 -5.18 -13.28 -34.45
C PRO A 40 -6.27 -12.66 -33.55
N LEU A 41 -7.46 -12.44 -34.12
CA LEU A 41 -8.59 -11.83 -33.42
C LEU A 41 -8.96 -12.69 -32.19
N GLY A 42 -9.09 -12.06 -31.03
CA GLY A 42 -9.53 -12.72 -29.78
C GLY A 42 -8.44 -13.06 -28.76
N VAL A 43 -7.23 -12.54 -28.91
CA VAL A 43 -6.15 -12.74 -27.93
C VAL A 43 -6.23 -11.71 -26.79
N VAL A 44 -6.14 -12.18 -25.55
CA VAL A 44 -6.01 -11.33 -24.35
C VAL A 44 -4.54 -10.94 -24.19
N LEU A 45 -4.26 -9.64 -24.06
CA LEU A 45 -2.89 -9.12 -23.90
C LEU A 45 -2.63 -8.67 -22.46
N ASP A 46 -1.38 -8.74 -22.03
CA ASP A 46 -0.90 -8.14 -20.78
C ASP A 46 -0.63 -6.63 -20.94
N SER A 47 -0.19 -5.98 -19.85
CA SER A 47 0.14 -4.54 -19.85
C SER A 47 1.33 -4.16 -20.73
N GLU A 48 2.14 -5.13 -21.14
CA GLU A 48 3.30 -4.96 -22.00
C GLU A 48 2.97 -5.32 -23.47
N GLY A 49 1.74 -5.73 -23.77
CA GLY A 49 1.28 -6.11 -25.09
C GLY A 49 1.60 -7.56 -25.48
N ASN A 50 2.05 -8.40 -24.55
CA ASN A 50 2.30 -9.82 -24.81
C ASN A 50 1.00 -10.64 -24.67
N PRO A 51 0.82 -11.68 -25.49
CA PRO A 51 -0.36 -12.54 -25.43
C PRO A 51 -0.38 -13.42 -24.18
N ILE A 52 -1.51 -13.44 -23.48
CA ILE A 52 -1.75 -14.31 -22.33
C ILE A 52 -2.46 -15.58 -22.80
N SER A 53 -1.88 -16.75 -22.48
CA SER A 53 -2.49 -18.04 -22.74
C SER A 53 -3.65 -18.30 -21.78
N LEU A 54 -4.87 -18.24 -22.31
CA LEU A 54 -6.05 -18.68 -21.56
C LEU A 54 -6.06 -20.20 -21.46
N PRO A 55 -6.39 -20.78 -20.29
CA PRO A 55 -6.55 -22.22 -20.16
C PRO A 55 -7.68 -22.68 -21.09
N SER A 56 -7.38 -23.62 -21.99
CA SER A 56 -8.34 -24.17 -22.96
C SER A 56 -9.42 -25.07 -22.34
N ARG A 57 -9.31 -25.35 -21.04
CA ARG A 57 -10.24 -26.20 -20.30
C ARG A 57 -11.26 -25.34 -19.58
N ASN A 58 -12.53 -25.53 -19.91
CA ASN A 58 -13.66 -25.02 -19.14
C ASN A 58 -13.73 -25.77 -17.81
N GLN A 59 -13.02 -25.29 -16.79
CA GLN A 59 -13.09 -25.83 -15.43
C GLN A 59 -14.01 -24.94 -14.59
N SER A 60 -14.87 -25.57 -13.79
CA SER A 60 -15.73 -24.86 -12.84
C SER A 60 -14.88 -24.11 -11.82
N ALA A 61 -15.28 -22.89 -11.46
CA ALA A 61 -14.59 -22.09 -10.44
C ALA A 61 -14.49 -22.78 -9.07
N LEU A 62 -15.34 -23.78 -8.83
CA LEU A 62 -15.36 -24.58 -7.59
C LEU A 62 -14.40 -25.78 -7.62
N GLU A 63 -13.89 -26.17 -8.79
CA GLU A 63 -13.01 -27.34 -8.98
C GLU A 63 -11.54 -26.90 -9.10
N PHE A 64 -11.09 -26.04 -8.18
CA PHE A 64 -9.69 -25.63 -8.14
C PHE A 64 -8.83 -26.71 -7.47
N HIS A 65 -8.07 -27.45 -8.27
CA HIS A 65 -6.99 -28.31 -7.76
C HIS A 65 -5.69 -27.51 -7.69
N SER A 66 -5.10 -27.42 -6.49
CA SER A 66 -3.78 -26.81 -6.32
C SER A 66 -2.74 -27.53 -7.18
N PRO A 67 -1.91 -26.82 -7.95
CA PRO A 67 -0.86 -27.45 -8.74
C PRO A 67 0.10 -28.21 -7.81
N THR A 68 0.40 -29.45 -8.17
CA THR A 68 1.40 -30.26 -7.46
C THR A 68 2.77 -29.63 -7.66
N ILE A 69 3.27 -28.96 -6.63
CA ILE A 69 4.65 -28.44 -6.62
C ILE A 69 5.57 -29.65 -6.45
N THR A 70 6.20 -30.10 -7.53
CA THR A 70 7.32 -31.04 -7.47
C THR A 70 8.47 -30.33 -6.76
N LYS A 71 8.69 -30.66 -5.48
CA LYS A 71 9.83 -30.11 -4.73
C LYS A 71 11.11 -30.50 -5.48
N PRO A 72 12.03 -29.56 -5.78
CA PRO A 72 13.34 -29.95 -6.26
C PRO A 72 13.98 -30.88 -5.23
N HIS A 73 14.55 -31.97 -5.73
CA HIS A 73 15.20 -33.02 -4.96
C HIS A 73 16.22 -32.39 -4.00
N HIS A 74 15.90 -32.40 -2.71
CA HIS A 74 16.82 -31.91 -1.69
C HIS A 74 17.93 -32.95 -1.55
N ASN A 75 19.14 -32.64 -2.00
CA ASN A 75 20.30 -33.52 -1.82
C ASN A 75 20.46 -33.84 -0.31
N PRO A 76 20.37 -35.11 0.11
CA PRO A 76 20.62 -35.49 1.50
C PRO A 76 22.14 -35.62 1.67
N GLY A 77 22.83 -34.50 1.90
CA GLY A 77 24.30 -34.54 1.92
C GLY A 77 25.02 -33.33 2.50
N VAL A 78 24.32 -32.43 3.20
CA VAL A 78 24.99 -31.36 3.96
C VAL A 78 24.66 -31.55 5.42
N ASN A 79 25.61 -32.15 6.14
CA ASN A 79 25.59 -32.20 7.60
C ASN A 79 25.40 -30.77 8.14
N PRO A 80 24.42 -30.52 9.02
CA PRO A 80 24.32 -29.23 9.67
C PRO A 80 25.59 -29.03 10.51
N VAL A 81 26.40 -28.04 10.13
CA VAL A 81 27.48 -27.55 10.99
C VAL A 81 26.84 -27.26 12.36
N PRO A 82 27.34 -27.84 13.46
CA PRO A 82 26.78 -27.59 14.78
C PRO A 82 26.95 -26.11 15.08
N ASN A 83 25.87 -25.37 14.93
CA ASN A 83 25.82 -23.94 15.20
C ASN A 83 26.16 -23.78 16.68
N LYS A 84 27.39 -23.32 16.95
CA LYS A 84 27.93 -23.08 18.28
C LYS A 84 26.92 -22.21 19.00
N ARG A 85 26.15 -22.82 19.91
CA ARG A 85 25.21 -22.12 20.79
C ARG A 85 26.06 -21.21 21.66
N THR A 86 26.33 -20.00 21.19
CA THR A 86 26.74 -18.92 22.05
C THR A 86 25.57 -18.70 22.99
N SER A 87 25.72 -19.23 24.21
CA SER A 87 24.84 -18.93 25.33
C SER A 87 24.95 -17.43 25.57
N LYS A 88 24.16 -16.65 24.82
CA LYS A 88 23.94 -15.25 25.12
C LYS A 88 23.28 -15.26 26.49
N LYS A 89 24.05 -14.88 27.52
CA LYS A 89 23.54 -14.60 28.86
C LYS A 89 22.22 -13.84 28.67
N LYS A 90 21.10 -14.47 29.04
CA LYS A 90 19.80 -13.81 29.01
C LYS A 90 19.94 -12.58 29.88
N ALA A 91 20.09 -11.42 29.26
CA ALA A 91 19.94 -10.16 29.95
C ALA A 91 18.61 -10.26 30.69
N ARG A 92 18.60 -9.99 32.00
CA ARG A 92 17.38 -9.96 32.80
C ARG A 92 16.46 -8.90 32.19
N THR A 93 15.65 -9.31 31.23
CA THR A 93 14.66 -8.46 30.61
C THR A 93 13.66 -8.17 31.70
N LYS A 94 13.62 -6.91 32.14
CA LYS A 94 12.60 -6.43 33.06
C LYS A 94 11.26 -6.87 32.48
N LYS A 95 10.46 -7.58 33.28
CA LYS A 95 9.11 -7.99 32.89
C LYS A 95 8.36 -6.71 32.54
N LEU A 96 8.06 -6.52 31.25
CA LEU A 96 7.30 -5.36 30.78
C LEU A 96 5.97 -5.34 31.53
N SER A 97 5.50 -4.14 31.90
CA SER A 97 4.16 -3.98 32.46
C SER A 97 3.13 -4.54 31.48
N ARG A 98 2.00 -5.07 31.98
CA ARG A 98 0.93 -5.63 31.11
C ARG A 98 0.52 -4.65 30.00
N LYS A 99 0.41 -3.36 30.32
CA LYS A 99 0.11 -2.30 29.34
C LYS A 99 1.20 -2.15 28.28
N GLN A 100 2.47 -2.28 28.67
CA GLN A 100 3.59 -2.26 27.74
C GLN A 100 3.64 -3.52 26.88
N GLN A 101 3.32 -4.70 27.44
CA GLN A 101 3.24 -5.95 26.67
C GLN A 101 2.16 -5.85 25.59
N LEU A 102 0.97 -5.37 25.94
CA LEU A 102 -0.14 -5.16 25.01
C LEU A 102 0.19 -4.16 23.89
N ALA A 103 0.96 -3.12 24.20
CA ALA A 103 1.42 -2.14 23.22
C ALA A 103 2.62 -2.63 22.40
N SER A 104 3.42 -3.54 22.95
CA SER A 104 4.59 -4.08 22.28
C SER A 104 4.16 -5.05 21.18
N ARG A 105 4.97 -5.11 20.13
CA ARG A 105 4.84 -6.07 19.02
C ARG A 105 5.93 -7.15 19.05
N VAL A 106 6.65 -7.25 20.18
CA VAL A 106 7.75 -8.20 20.37
C VAL A 106 7.23 -9.63 20.50
N ASN A 107 6.08 -9.79 21.17
CA ASN A 107 5.34 -11.03 21.22
C ASN A 107 4.00 -10.83 20.51
N VAL A 108 3.55 -11.84 19.77
CA VAL A 108 2.28 -11.82 19.03
C VAL A 108 1.47 -13.02 19.50
N ALA A 109 0.25 -12.78 19.94
CA ALA A 109 -0.69 -13.83 20.33
C ALA A 109 -0.91 -14.84 19.18
N ASN A 110 -1.25 -16.07 19.53
CA ASN A 110 -1.42 -17.15 18.54
C ASN A 110 -2.78 -17.11 17.83
N ASP A 111 -3.12 -15.96 17.27
CA ASP A 111 -4.37 -15.71 16.54
C ASP A 111 -4.10 -15.24 15.11
N PRO A 112 -4.90 -15.68 14.13
CA PRO A 112 -4.74 -15.27 12.73
C PRO A 112 -4.92 -13.75 12.56
N SER A 113 -5.87 -13.15 13.28
CA SER A 113 -6.12 -11.69 13.22
C SER A 113 -4.91 -10.89 13.70
N CYS A 114 -4.28 -11.32 14.79
CA CYS A 114 -3.09 -10.66 15.33
C CYS A 114 -1.86 -10.83 14.43
N ARG A 115 -1.68 -12.01 13.84
CA ARG A 115 -0.61 -12.24 12.85
C ARG A 115 -0.77 -11.33 11.63
N TRP A 116 -2.00 -11.23 11.11
CA TRP A 116 -2.28 -10.35 9.98
C TRP A 116 -2.05 -8.87 10.31
N LEU A 117 -2.51 -8.41 11.47
CA LEU A 117 -2.27 -7.03 11.93
C LEU A 117 -0.78 -6.72 12.02
N ASN A 118 0.01 -7.63 12.59
CA ASN A 118 1.45 -7.47 12.70
C ASN A 118 2.09 -7.33 11.31
N SER A 119 1.76 -8.24 10.39
CA SER A 119 2.29 -8.18 9.02
C SER A 119 1.86 -6.90 8.30
N ARG A 120 0.60 -6.47 8.46
CA ARG A 120 0.09 -5.26 7.83
C ARG A 120 0.78 -4.00 8.36
N MET A 121 0.95 -3.91 9.68
CA MET A 121 1.63 -2.78 10.31
C MET A 121 3.12 -2.74 9.94
N ASN A 122 3.80 -3.88 9.86
CA ASN A 122 5.18 -3.95 9.32
C ASN A 122 5.27 -3.36 7.91
N LYS A 123 4.36 -3.75 7.01
CA LYS A 123 4.34 -3.21 5.64
C LYS A 123 4.07 -1.70 5.60
N LEU A 124 3.21 -1.21 6.50
CA LEU A 124 2.91 0.23 6.60
C LEU A 124 4.13 1.00 7.10
N GLU A 125 4.80 0.49 8.13
CA GLU A 125 6.03 1.07 8.67
C GLU A 125 7.14 1.08 7.61
N GLU A 126 7.35 -0.04 6.92
CA GLU A 126 8.30 -0.17 5.82
C GLU A 126 8.02 0.84 4.70
N SER A 127 6.76 0.96 4.26
CA SER A 127 6.35 1.95 3.26
C SER A 127 6.62 3.38 3.72
N ILE A 128 6.40 3.69 5.00
CA ILE A 128 6.67 5.03 5.54
C ILE A 128 8.18 5.30 5.58
N THR A 129 8.99 4.31 5.94
CA THR A 129 10.45 4.45 5.96
C THR A 129 11.05 4.56 4.57
N SER A 130 10.57 3.78 3.59
CA SER A 130 11.14 3.73 2.23
C SER A 130 10.85 5.00 1.42
N PHE A 131 9.65 5.56 1.54
CA PHE A 131 9.25 6.76 0.78
C PHE A 131 9.35 8.07 1.59
N GLY A 132 9.83 8.00 2.83
CA GLY A 132 10.09 9.16 3.68
C GLY A 132 8.83 9.96 4.07
N ASN A 133 9.04 11.24 4.40
CA ASN A 133 8.00 12.12 4.94
C ASN A 133 7.20 12.86 3.84
N SER A 134 6.93 12.18 2.73
CA SER A 134 6.14 12.72 1.62
C SER A 134 4.64 12.76 1.95
N SER A 135 3.90 13.72 1.37
CA SER A 135 2.44 13.82 1.49
C SER A 135 1.72 12.56 1.00
N THR A 136 2.37 11.79 0.13
CA THR A 136 1.89 10.50 -0.39
C THR A 136 1.73 9.42 0.68
N ASN A 137 2.41 9.55 1.83
CA ASN A 137 2.35 8.60 2.94
C ASN A 137 1.28 8.92 4.00
N ASN A 138 0.45 9.95 3.78
CA ASN A 138 -0.58 10.35 4.74
C ASN A 138 -1.58 9.22 5.02
N TYR A 139 -1.99 8.51 3.97
CA TYR A 139 -2.89 7.37 4.10
C TYR A 139 -2.28 6.25 4.95
N GLN A 140 -1.02 5.88 4.71
CA GLN A 140 -0.31 4.82 5.41
C GLN A 140 -0.18 5.14 6.90
N ARG A 141 0.06 6.40 7.24
CA ARG A 141 0.11 6.87 8.63
C ARG A 141 -1.23 6.80 9.32
N LYS A 142 -2.29 7.25 8.65
CA LYS A 142 -3.67 7.15 9.17
C LYS A 142 -4.04 5.69 9.40
N GLU A 143 -3.75 4.82 8.44
CA GLU A 143 -4.01 3.38 8.59
C GLU A 143 -3.18 2.80 9.73
N LEU A 144 -1.87 3.10 9.81
CA LEU A 144 -1.01 2.61 10.88
C LEU A 144 -1.51 3.05 12.27
N ALA A 145 -2.02 4.28 12.40
CA ALA A 145 -2.58 4.79 13.64
C ALA A 145 -3.85 4.02 14.05
N VAL A 146 -4.74 3.74 13.10
CA VAL A 146 -5.95 2.93 13.34
C VAL A 146 -5.58 1.50 13.71
N ARG A 147 -4.67 0.86 12.97
CA ARG A 147 -4.24 -0.52 13.24
C ARG A 147 -3.48 -0.68 14.54
N ASN A 148 -2.73 0.34 14.95
CA ASN A 148 -2.14 0.38 16.29
C ASN A 148 -3.18 0.41 17.42
N LYS A 149 -4.33 1.07 17.20
CA LYS A 149 -5.43 1.07 18.18
C LYS A 149 -6.11 -0.30 18.22
N GLU A 150 -6.37 -0.86 17.05
CA GLU A 150 -6.95 -2.19 16.88
C GLU A 150 -6.09 -3.27 17.55
N TRP A 151 -4.77 -3.23 17.37
CA TRP A 151 -3.80 -4.11 18.03
C TRP A 151 -3.96 -4.15 19.56
N LYS A 152 -4.06 -2.96 20.17
CA LYS A 152 -4.17 -2.82 21.63
C LYS A 152 -5.54 -3.28 22.12
N CYS A 153 -6.59 -2.99 21.36
CA CYS A 153 -7.97 -3.38 21.68
C CYS A 153 -8.12 -4.91 21.64
N MET A 154 -7.57 -5.57 20.61
CA MET A 154 -7.54 -7.03 20.46
C MET A 154 -6.47 -7.73 21.30
N LYS A 155 -5.76 -7.02 22.17
CA LYS A 155 -4.75 -7.58 23.09
C LYS A 155 -3.67 -8.44 22.40
N CYS A 156 -3.33 -8.10 21.16
CA CYS A 156 -2.48 -8.93 20.30
C CYS A 156 -1.03 -9.09 20.80
N GLY A 157 -0.56 -8.21 21.70
CA GLY A 157 0.79 -8.30 22.29
C GLY A 157 0.93 -9.32 23.44
N ALA A 158 -0.16 -9.97 23.86
CA ALA A 158 -0.14 -10.91 24.98
C ALA A 158 -1.10 -12.10 24.77
N GLU A 159 -2.37 -11.93 25.11
CA GLU A 159 -3.37 -13.01 25.23
C GLU A 159 -4.05 -13.32 23.88
N GLY A 160 -4.26 -12.30 23.05
CA GLY A 160 -5.10 -12.41 21.86
C GLY A 160 -6.55 -11.96 22.13
N PRO A 161 -7.34 -11.73 21.07
CA PRO A 161 -8.72 -11.27 21.17
C PRO A 161 -9.64 -12.39 21.64
N GLU A 162 -10.62 -12.04 22.49
CA GLU A 162 -11.79 -12.88 22.71
C GLU A 162 -12.85 -12.63 21.61
N GLN A 163 -13.85 -13.50 21.50
CA GLN A 163 -14.94 -13.33 20.52
C GLN A 163 -15.59 -11.94 20.59
N LYS A 164 -15.88 -11.45 21.80
CA LYS A 164 -16.43 -10.10 22.03
C LYS A 164 -15.49 -8.96 21.60
N ASP A 165 -14.18 -9.20 21.67
CA ASP A 165 -13.17 -8.22 21.31
C ASP A 165 -13.12 -8.09 19.77
N HIS A 166 -13.34 -9.18 19.02
CA HIS A 166 -13.46 -9.09 17.57
C HIS A 166 -14.58 -8.16 17.13
N ASP A 167 -15.79 -8.33 17.67
CA ASP A 167 -16.94 -7.53 17.28
C ASP A 167 -16.78 -6.03 17.63
N ARG A 168 -16.07 -5.75 18.74
CA ARG A 168 -15.88 -4.40 19.25
C ARG A 168 -14.68 -3.69 18.65
N CYS A 169 -13.58 -4.40 18.43
CA CYS A 169 -12.27 -3.83 18.13
C CYS A 169 -11.92 -3.84 16.64
N GLN A 170 -12.57 -4.69 15.84
CA GLN A 170 -12.28 -4.74 14.41
C GLN A 170 -12.61 -3.42 13.74
N TYR A 171 -11.65 -2.91 12.97
CA TYR A 171 -11.86 -1.68 12.23
C TYR A 171 -12.84 -1.89 11.08
N ARG A 172 -13.99 -1.20 11.13
CA ARG A 172 -14.96 -1.15 10.04
C ARG A 172 -14.58 -0.04 9.06
N ARG A 173 -14.56 -0.35 7.77
CA ARG A 173 -14.31 0.59 6.67
C ARG A 173 -15.61 1.09 6.08
#